data_AF-A0AAU9J885-F1
#
_entry.id   AF-A0AAU9J885-F1
#
_cell.length_a   1.000
_cell.length_b   1.000
_cell.length_c   1.000
_cell.angle_alpha   90.00
_cell.angle_beta   90.00
_cell.angle_gamma   90.00
#
_symmetry.space_group_name_H-M   'P 1'
#
loop_
_entity.id
_entity.type
_entity.pdbx_description
1 polymer ?
#
loop_
_entity_poly.entity_id
_entity_poly.type
_entity_poly.pdbx_seq_one_letter_code
_entity_poly.pdbx_strand_id
1 'polypeptide(L)'
;MADTSELHFYIMWFALIVAISCFFSLSICGVLNGKPVKVGVFLLILFAGSNWVNDVTTMRNTPNFNEPGIEPEKLLELKHNYSKLQRDVYMEFIEMISLFLILLLPYWHESYLERIRYLEKRVKEEEENCARLISSKN
;
A
#
# COMPACT_ATOMS: atom_id res chain seq x y z
N MET A 1 13.33 22.82 9.58
CA MET A 1 12.79 21.88 8.58
C MET A 1 11.33 21.66 8.93
N ALA A 2 10.41 21.84 7.99
CA ALA A 2 9.00 21.55 8.21
C ALA A 2 8.84 20.07 8.56
N ASP A 3 7.95 19.73 9.48
CA ASP A 3 7.74 18.34 9.89
C ASP A 3 7.01 17.59 8.76
N THR A 4 7.77 16.89 7.91
CA THR A 4 7.22 16.13 6.77
C THR A 4 6.46 14.88 7.22
N SER A 5 6.61 14.46 8.49
CA SER A 5 5.96 13.25 9.01
C SER A 5 4.43 13.32 8.98
N GLU A 6 3.85 14.51 9.16
CA GLU A 6 2.40 14.70 9.02
C GLU A 6 1.94 14.49 7.57
N LEU A 7 2.72 14.93 6.59
CA LEU A 7 2.40 14.75 5.18
C LEU A 7 2.39 13.26 4.80
N HIS A 8 3.45 12.53 5.16
CA HIS A 8 3.56 11.10 4.93
C HIS A 8 2.39 10.33 5.58
N PHE A 9 2.00 10.73 6.80
CA PHE A 9 0.84 10.16 7.49
C PHE A 9 -0.46 10.35 6.69
N TYR A 10 -0.74 11.57 6.21
CA TYR A 10 -1.97 11.83 5.45
C TYR A 10 -1.99 11.12 4.11
N ILE A 11 -0.87 11.11 3.38
CA ILE A 11 -0.77 10.42 2.08
C ILE A 11 -0.97 8.91 2.28
N MET A 12 -0.30 8.32 3.28
CA MET A 12 -0.45 6.92 3.64
C MET A 12 -1.90 6.55 3.93
N TRP A 13 -2.57 7.28 4.82
CA TRP A 13 -3.96 6.98 5.20
C TRP A 13 -4.93 7.19 4.03
N PHE A 14 -4.76 8.26 3.27
CA PHE A 14 -5.54 8.50 2.07
C PHE A 14 -5.39 7.32 1.08
N ALA A 15 -4.14 6.92 0.82
CA ALA A 15 -3.84 5.83 -0.10
C ALA A 15 -4.46 4.51 0.36
N LEU A 16 -4.35 4.19 1.64
CA LEU A 16 -4.90 2.97 2.23
C LEU A 16 -6.44 2.96 2.18
N ILE A 17 -7.09 4.07 2.52
CA ILE A 17 -8.57 4.18 2.48
C ILE A 17 -9.07 4.02 1.04
N VAL A 18 -8.42 4.67 0.07
CA VAL A 18 -8.80 4.57 -1.35
C VAL A 18 -8.59 3.16 -1.88
N ALA A 19 -7.46 2.53 -1.53
CA ALA A 19 -7.16 1.14 -1.85
C ALA A 19 -8.25 0.19 -1.32
N ILE A 20 -8.53 0.24 -0.02
CA ILE A 20 -9.59 -0.59 0.61
C ILE A 20 -10.94 -0.32 -0.05
N SER A 21 -11.26 0.94 -0.32
CA SER A 21 -12.53 1.32 -0.94
C SER A 21 -12.67 0.78 -2.36
N CYS A 22 -11.60 0.74 -3.15
CA CYS A 22 -11.59 0.06 -4.46
C CYS A 22 -11.86 -1.44 -4.29
N PHE A 23 -11.21 -2.12 -3.33
CA PHE A 23 -11.44 -3.55 -3.11
C PHE A 23 -12.93 -3.92 -2.93
N PHE A 24 -13.71 -3.06 -2.24
CA PHE A 24 -15.14 -3.28 -1.99
C PHE A 24 -16.09 -2.59 -2.97
N SER A 25 -15.62 -1.64 -3.79
CA SER A 25 -16.49 -0.82 -4.65
C SER A 25 -15.93 -0.63 -6.07
N LEU A 26 -16.71 -1.12 -7.04
CA LEU A 26 -16.49 -0.97 -8.48
C LEU A 26 -16.36 0.49 -8.93
N SER A 27 -17.11 1.42 -8.32
CA SER A 27 -17.11 2.83 -8.75
C SER A 27 -15.78 3.52 -8.45
N ILE A 28 -15.19 3.23 -7.29
CA ILE A 28 -13.91 3.81 -6.86
C ILE A 28 -12.76 3.15 -7.62
N CYS A 29 -12.79 1.83 -7.84
CA CYS A 29 -11.80 1.18 -8.72
C CYS A 29 -11.83 1.74 -10.15
N GLY A 30 -13.00 2.08 -10.68
CA GLY A 30 -13.14 2.68 -12.00
C GLY A 30 -12.34 3.97 -12.16
N VAL A 31 -12.30 4.81 -11.11
CA VAL A 31 -11.49 6.05 -11.09
C VAL A 31 -9.99 5.73 -11.17
N LEU A 32 -9.54 4.72 -10.41
CA LEU A 32 -8.14 4.30 -10.37
C LEU A 32 -7.65 3.66 -11.67
N ASN A 33 -8.56 3.21 -12.53
CA ASN A 33 -8.22 2.68 -13.85
C ASN A 33 -7.78 3.76 -14.87
N GLY A 34 -8.00 5.04 -14.57
CA GLY A 34 -7.56 6.14 -15.41
C GLY A 34 -6.03 6.22 -15.55
N LYS A 35 -5.53 6.23 -16.80
CA LYS A 35 -4.08 6.37 -17.09
C LYS A 35 -3.43 7.56 -16.38
N PRO A 36 -4.02 8.77 -16.33
CA PRO A 36 -3.41 9.91 -15.63
C PRO A 36 -3.26 9.67 -14.13
N VAL A 37 -4.24 9.02 -13.49
CA VAL A 37 -4.20 8.68 -12.06
C VAL A 37 -3.06 7.71 -11.78
N LYS A 38 -2.92 6.65 -12.59
CA LYS A 38 -1.83 5.67 -12.47
C LYS A 38 -0.45 6.33 -12.58
N VAL A 39 -0.28 7.26 -13.53
CA VAL A 39 0.99 8.01 -13.67
C VAL A 39 1.24 8.90 -12.45
N GLY A 40 0.22 9.61 -11.96
CA GLY A 40 0.34 10.44 -10.76
C GLY A 40 0.75 9.63 -9.52
N VAL A 41 0.09 8.50 -9.29
CA VAL A 41 0.43 7.58 -8.19
C VAL A 41 1.84 7.00 -8.37
N PHE A 42 2.22 6.64 -9.59
CA PHE A 42 3.58 6.16 -9.86
C PHE A 42 4.65 7.21 -9.55
N LEU A 43 4.43 8.47 -9.92
CA LEU A 43 5.35 9.57 -9.57
C LEU A 43 5.44 9.78 -8.06
N LEU A 44 4.33 9.68 -7.32
CA LEU A 44 4.33 9.75 -5.87
C LEU A 44 5.13 8.61 -5.24
N ILE A 45 5.03 7.38 -5.77
CA ILE A 45 5.84 6.25 -5.31
C ILE A 45 7.34 6.52 -5.53
N LEU A 46 7.72 7.06 -6.69
CA LEU A 46 9.12 7.41 -6.96
C LEU A 46 9.65 8.47 -5.98
N PHE A 47 8.83 9.48 -5.67
CA PHE A 47 9.19 10.51 -4.71
C PHE A 47 9.33 9.95 -3.28
N ALA A 48 8.32 9.21 -2.80
CA ALA A 48 8.36 8.56 -1.50
C ALA A 48 9.53 7.58 -1.37
N GLY A 49 9.81 6.81 -2.43
CA GLY A 49 10.94 5.88 -2.47
C GLY A 49 12.29 6.58 -2.47
N SER A 50 12.41 7.72 -3.13
CA SER A 50 13.64 8.51 -3.09
C SER A 50 13.92 9.03 -1.68
N ASN A 51 12.90 9.56 -0.99
CA ASN A 51 13.04 10.04 0.39
C ASN A 51 13.38 8.89 1.34
N TRP A 52 12.66 7.78 1.21
CA TRP A 52 12.90 6.59 2.02
C TRP A 52 14.32 6.05 1.89
N VAL A 53 14.86 5.97 0.67
CA VAL A 53 16.25 5.54 0.45
C VAL A 53 17.25 6.51 1.10
N ASN A 54 17.00 7.82 1.01
CA ASN A 54 17.84 8.82 1.66
C ASN A 54 17.82 8.68 3.19
N ASP A 55 16.65 8.46 3.77
CA ASP A 55 16.47 8.41 5.21
C ASP A 55 16.97 7.10 5.81
N VAL A 56 16.78 5.97 5.11
CA VAL A 56 17.42 4.69 5.43
C VAL A 56 18.95 4.81 5.38
N THR A 57 19.49 5.51 4.37
CA THR A 57 20.93 5.73 4.27
C THR A 57 21.46 6.58 5.42
N THR A 58 20.73 7.62 5.80
CA THR A 58 21.04 8.48 6.95
C THR A 58 20.98 7.71 8.27
N MET A 59 19.96 6.88 8.45
CA MET A 59 19.78 6.02 9.62
C MET A 59 20.93 5.01 9.73
N ARG A 60 21.33 4.39 8.61
CA ARG A 60 22.47 3.45 8.55
C ARG A 60 23.80 4.11 8.88
N ASN A 61 23.99 5.37 8.54
CA ASN A 61 25.22 6.12 8.76
C ASN A 61 25.24 6.87 10.10
N THR A 62 24.19 6.75 10.93
CA THR A 62 24.17 7.38 12.26
C THR A 62 25.22 6.72 13.17
N PRO A 63 26.09 7.50 13.84
CA PRO A 63 27.15 6.97 14.69
C PRO A 63 26.62 6.18 15.90
N ASN A 64 27.47 5.31 16.44
CA ASN A 64 27.07 4.42 17.53
C ASN A 64 26.91 5.22 18.83
N PHE A 65 25.78 5.06 19.53
CA PHE A 65 25.48 5.77 20.78
C PHE A 65 26.47 5.48 21.92
N ASN A 66 27.31 4.46 21.76
CA ASN A 66 28.32 4.05 22.74
C ASN A 66 29.72 4.63 22.45
N GLU A 67 29.84 5.56 21.49
CA GLU A 67 31.12 6.20 21.20
C GLU A 67 31.64 7.00 22.41
N PRO A 68 32.90 6.76 22.84
CA PRO A 68 33.48 7.48 23.95
C PRO A 68 33.65 8.96 23.61
N GLY A 69 33.21 9.86 24.50
CA GLY A 69 33.35 11.31 24.34
C GLY A 69 32.05 12.08 24.05
N ILE A 70 30.90 11.40 23.96
CA ILE A 70 29.60 12.07 23.83
C ILE A 70 29.09 12.51 25.21
N GLU A 71 28.85 13.81 25.38
CA GLU A 71 28.22 14.35 26.58
C GLU A 71 26.78 13.80 26.74
N PRO A 72 26.32 13.49 27.97
CA PRO A 72 25.03 12.84 28.20
C PRO A 72 23.82 13.62 27.66
N GLU A 73 23.88 14.95 27.64
CA GLU A 73 22.83 15.81 27.07
C GLU A 73 22.75 15.68 25.54
N LYS A 74 23.90 15.69 24.86
CA LYS A 74 24.00 15.44 23.41
C LYS A 74 23.59 14.02 23.04
N LEU A 75 23.86 13.04 23.91
CA LEU A 75 23.43 11.66 23.71
C LEU A 75 21.91 11.51 23.70
N LEU A 76 21.21 12.23 24.60
CA LEU A 76 19.74 12.24 24.65
C LEU A 76 19.15 12.86 23.38
N GLU A 77 19.70 13.98 22.94
CA GLU A 77 19.29 14.64 21.69
C GLU A 77 19.53 13.74 20.46
N LEU A 78 20.70 13.08 20.38
CA LEU A 78 21.03 12.16 19.29
C LEU A 78 20.06 10.99 19.22
N LYS A 79 19.72 10.40 20.37
CA LYS A 79 18.74 9.30 20.48
C LYS A 79 17.34 9.77 20.09
N HIS A 80 16.94 10.97 20.49
CA HIS A 80 15.65 11.54 20.12
C HIS A 80 15.54 11.74 18.60
N ASN A 81 16.57 12.35 18.00
CA ASN A 81 16.63 12.58 16.55
C ASN A 81 16.66 11.27 15.77
N TYR A 82 17.39 10.25 16.24
CA TYR A 82 17.40 8.93 15.62
C TYR A 82 16.03 8.23 15.72
N SER A 83 15.37 8.31 16.88
CA SER A 83 14.01 7.78 17.04
C SER A 83 13.01 8.45 16.09
N LYS A 84 13.13 9.77 15.90
CA LYS A 84 12.33 10.51 14.92
C LYS A 84 12.61 10.03 13.50
N LEU A 85 13.87 9.95 13.10
CA LEU A 85 14.29 9.44 11.79
C LEU A 85 13.77 8.00 11.56
N GLN A 86 13.88 7.12 12.55
CA GLN A 86 13.38 5.76 12.45
C GLN A 86 11.87 5.72 12.21
N ARG A 87 11.10 6.56 12.92
CA ARG A 87 9.65 6.68 12.71
C ARG A 87 9.35 7.15 11.28
N ASP A 88 10.06 8.15 10.79
CA ASP A 88 9.83 8.74 9.48
C ASP A 88 10.15 7.71 8.37
N VAL A 89 11.26 6.97 8.49
CA VAL A 89 11.60 5.81 7.61
C VAL A 89 10.48 4.77 7.55
N TYR A 90 9.84 4.43 8.68
CA TYR A 90 8.73 3.49 8.66
C TYR A 90 7.47 4.07 8.02
N MET A 91 7.16 5.35 8.26
CA MET A 91 6.00 6.01 7.66
C MET A 91 6.11 6.08 6.15
N GLU A 92 7.27 6.49 5.63
CA GLU A 92 7.55 6.54 4.20
C GLU A 92 7.48 5.15 3.55
N PHE A 93 7.96 4.12 4.25
CA PHE A 93 7.84 2.74 3.77
C PHE A 93 6.38 2.30 3.62
N ILE A 94 5.55 2.58 4.62
CA ILE A 94 4.13 2.22 4.59
C ILE A 94 3.38 3.05 3.55
N GLU A 95 3.75 4.34 3.37
CA GLU A 95 3.23 5.17 2.29
C GLU A 95 3.49 4.54 0.92
N MET A 96 4.73 4.13 0.63
CA MET A 96 5.07 3.47 -0.63
C MET A 96 4.22 2.22 -0.87
N ILE A 97 4.07 1.37 0.15
CA ILE A 97 3.22 0.16 0.05
C ILE A 97 1.78 0.56 -0.24
N SER A 98 1.25 1.56 0.47
CA SER A 98 -0.14 2.01 0.34
C SER A 98 -0.42 2.58 -1.05
N LEU A 99 0.49 3.40 -1.58
CA LEU A 99 0.42 3.93 -2.94
C LEU A 99 0.55 2.81 -3.98
N PHE A 100 1.41 1.82 -3.74
CA PHE A 100 1.54 0.67 -4.63
C PHE A 100 0.26 -0.20 -4.67
N LEU A 101 -0.43 -0.34 -3.53
CA LEU A 101 -1.72 -1.02 -3.48
C LEU A 101 -2.78 -0.33 -4.36
N ILE A 102 -2.78 1.00 -4.45
CA ILE A 102 -3.68 1.74 -5.37
C ILE A 102 -3.45 1.31 -6.83
N LEU A 103 -2.21 1.03 -7.22
CA LEU A 103 -1.89 0.57 -8.57
C LEU A 103 -2.30 -0.89 -8.81
N LEU A 104 -2.15 -1.75 -7.80
CA LEU A 104 -2.42 -3.19 -7.93
C LEU A 104 -3.91 -3.56 -7.78
N LEU A 105 -4.61 -2.92 -6.85
CA LEU A 105 -5.96 -3.33 -6.47
C LEU A 105 -6.99 -3.29 -7.59
N PRO A 106 -6.98 -2.32 -8.53
CA PRO A 106 -7.88 -2.37 -9.67
C PRO A 106 -7.73 -3.66 -10.49
N TYR A 107 -6.49 -4.11 -10.71
CA TYR A 107 -6.23 -5.36 -11.44
C TYR A 107 -6.67 -6.60 -10.65
N TRP A 108 -6.40 -6.62 -9.34
CA TRP A 108 -6.87 -7.71 -8.49
C TRP A 108 -8.39 -7.77 -8.39
N HIS A 109 -9.06 -6.63 -8.30
CA HIS A 109 -10.51 -6.55 -8.24
C HIS A 109 -11.15 -7.07 -9.54
N GLU A 110 -10.65 -6.65 -10.70
CA GLU A 110 -11.11 -7.18 -11.99
C GLU A 110 -10.92 -8.70 -12.09
N SER A 111 -9.74 -9.20 -11.72
CA SER A 111 -9.45 -10.63 -11.71
C SER A 111 -10.37 -11.41 -10.75
N TYR A 112 -10.69 -10.84 -9.58
CA TYR A 112 -11.62 -11.45 -8.62
C TYR A 112 -13.04 -11.52 -9.18
N LEU A 113 -13.51 -10.46 -9.82
CA LEU A 113 -14.83 -10.42 -10.43
C LEU A 113 -14.97 -11.41 -11.60
N GLU A 114 -13.95 -11.52 -12.44
CA GLU A 114 -13.91 -12.53 -13.50
C GLU A 114 -13.98 -13.95 -12.93
N ARG A 115 -13.25 -14.20 -11.85
CA ARG A 115 -13.26 -15.50 -11.18
C ARG A 115 -14.63 -15.82 -10.56
N ILE A 116 -15.30 -14.84 -9.96
CA ILE A 116 -16.66 -15.00 -9.42
C ILE A 116 -17.63 -15.37 -10.56
N ARG A 117 -17.63 -14.61 -11.66
CA ARG A 117 -18.51 -14.90 -12.82
C ARG A 117 -18.25 -16.28 -13.41
N TYR A 118 -16.98 -16.69 -13.49
CA TYR A 118 -16.61 -18.02 -13.95
C TYR A 118 -17.18 -19.11 -13.04
N LEU A 119 -17.06 -18.95 -11.72
CA LEU A 119 -17.59 -19.91 -10.75
C LEU A 119 -19.13 -19.95 -10.77
N GLU A 120 -19.81 -18.81 -10.87
CA GLU A 120 -21.27 -18.74 -10.99
C GLU A 120 -21.77 -19.49 -12.23
N LYS A 121 -21.10 -19.32 -13.36
CA LYS A 121 -21.43 -20.04 -14.61
C LYS A 121 -21.27 -21.55 -14.44
N ARG A 122 -20.17 -21.99 -13.80
CA ARG A 122 -19.89 -23.40 -13.51
C ARG A 122 -20.94 -24.04 -12.61
N VAL A 123 -21.34 -23.34 -11.54
CA VAL A 123 -22.40 -23.80 -10.64
C VAL A 123 -23.71 -23.98 -11.40
N LYS A 124 -24.09 -23.00 -12.22
CA LYS A 124 -25.31 -23.08 -13.02
C LYS A 124 -25.29 -24.24 -14.04
N GLU A 125 -24.17 -24.47 -14.71
CA GLU A 125 -24.01 -25.60 -15.64
C GLU A 125 -24.14 -26.96 -14.91
N GLU A 126 -23.61 -27.08 -13.70
CA GLU A 126 -23.73 -28.28 -12.88
C GLU A 126 -25.17 -28.49 -12.37
N GLU A 127 -25.86 -27.43 -11.96
CA GLU A 127 -27.29 -27.47 -11.60
C GLU A 127 -28.16 -27.93 -12.76
N GLU A 128 -27.96 -27.38 -13.96
CA GLU A 128 -28.69 -27.78 -15.17
C GLU A 128 -28.40 -29.24 -15.56
N ASN A 129 -27.16 -29.69 -15.48
CA ASN A 129 -26.80 -31.08 -15.76
C ASN A 129 -27.41 -32.05 -14.74
N CYS A 130 -27.42 -31.68 -13.45
CA CYS A 130 -28.09 -32.47 -12.41
C CYS A 130 -29.60 -32.58 -12.68
N ALA A 131 -30.26 -31.46 -13.01
CA ALA A 131 -31.68 -31.44 -13.35
C ALA A 131 -32.00 -32.33 -14.57
N ARG A 132 -31.17 -32.29 -15.62
CA ARG A 132 -31.32 -33.17 -16.79
C ARG A 132 -31.18 -34.66 -16.44
N LEU A 133 -30.22 -35.01 -15.58
CA LEU A 133 -30.01 -36.40 -15.14
C LEU A 133 -31.17 -36.94 -14.29
N ILE A 134 -31.80 -36.10 -13.48
CA ILE A 134 -33.00 -36.47 -12.72
C ILE A 134 -34.18 -36.67 -13.67
N SER A 135 -34.37 -35.75 -14.63
CA SER A 135 -35.44 -35.85 -15.63
C SER A 135 -35.28 -37.05 -16.56
N SER A 136 -34.07 -37.53 -16.84
CA SER A 136 -33.86 -38.71 -17.71
C SER A 136 -34.08 -40.05 -17.01
N LYS A 137 -34.26 -40.05 -15.68
CA LYS A 137 -34.47 -41.26 -14.87
C LYS A 137 -35.95 -41.53 -14.54
N ASN A 138 -36.83 -40.54 -14.74
CA ASN A 138 -38.28 -40.65 -14.58
C ASN A 138 -38.96 -40.77 -15.95
#